data_AF-A0A1W9I4N0-F1
#
_entry.id   AF-A0A1W9I4N0-F1
#
_cell.length_a   1.000
_cell.length_b   1.000
_cell.length_c   1.000
_cell.angle_alpha   90.00
_cell.angle_beta   90.00
_cell.angle_gamma   90.00
#
_symmetry.space_group_name_H-M   'P 1'
#
loop_
_entity.id
_entity.type
_entity.pdbx_description
1 polymer ?
#
loop_
_entity_poly.entity_id
_entity_poly.type
_entity_poly.pdbx_seq_one_letter_code
_entity_poly.pdbx_strand_id
1 'polypeptide(L)'
;MTRSQKRNEEELTAFRLEALEALNEVEISLVSMNLGRRVHENFETIGRFLHAIHAGAKLNKMDKLARHVNEMFASMLQMNEEKIHRSDGIYYLICGCQEIRKYFDGQEITFKSIKSLSKASRVIDGEVLETYRNIFNRLKGATMSKGLIMVVDDEPDMGDLLKKQLEECEFSAESFDDGNKILNRIGSQVPDLVISDYNMPGINGVELMRAIHKINDEIPVIFVSAFLTKDVVLEALRAGAFGFVEKPIDEVQLVLMVETAVARGRATKLINRSLNFLKYHFAELSESLKKHGKSALVNSIRIELEDITKQQRKLNERSTKAEIPKFEKRKVA
;
A
#
# COMPACT_ATOMS: atom_id res chain seq x y z
N MET A 1 -15.00 32.11 0.29
CA MET A 1 -13.74 31.39 -0.03
C MET A 1 -13.47 31.50 -1.52
N THR A 2 -12.26 31.91 -1.91
CA THR A 2 -11.85 31.96 -3.32
C THR A 2 -11.54 30.55 -3.85
N ARG A 3 -11.59 30.36 -5.18
CA ARG A 3 -11.31 29.07 -5.85
C ARG A 3 -9.91 28.50 -5.52
N SER A 4 -8.96 29.38 -5.20
CA SER A 4 -7.60 29.04 -4.75
C SER A 4 -7.55 28.60 -3.28
N GLN A 5 -8.43 29.11 -2.41
CA GLN A 5 -8.48 28.71 -1.01
C GLN A 5 -9.09 27.31 -0.85
N LYS A 6 -10.16 27.01 -1.59
CA LYS A 6 -10.77 25.67 -1.61
C LYS A 6 -9.79 24.60 -2.10
N ARG A 7 -9.05 24.89 -3.17
CA ARG A 7 -8.05 23.96 -3.73
C ARG A 7 -6.92 23.66 -2.74
N ASN A 8 -6.43 24.66 -2.01
CA ASN A 8 -5.41 24.46 -0.99
C ASN A 8 -5.94 23.65 0.22
N GLU A 9 -7.20 23.81 0.60
CA GLU A 9 -7.82 22.99 1.67
C GLU A 9 -7.99 21.53 1.23
N GLU A 10 -8.39 21.29 -0.02
CA GLU A 10 -8.52 19.94 -0.58
C GLU A 10 -7.17 19.22 -0.66
N GLU A 11 -6.13 19.92 -1.15
CA GLU A 11 -4.75 19.39 -1.22
C GLU A 11 -4.17 19.09 0.17
N LEU A 12 -4.46 19.93 1.17
CA LEU A 12 -4.01 19.71 2.56
C LEU A 12 -4.74 18.54 3.22
N THR A 13 -6.04 18.37 2.92
CA THR A 13 -6.86 17.27 3.43
C THR A 13 -6.40 15.93 2.85
N ALA A 14 -6.09 15.90 1.55
CA ALA A 14 -5.52 14.73 0.88
C ALA A 14 -4.17 14.35 1.48
N PHE A 15 -3.26 15.32 1.66
CA PHE A 15 -1.97 15.08 2.32
C PHE A 15 -2.14 14.53 3.74
N ARG A 16 -3.09 15.06 4.53
CA ARG A 16 -3.37 14.56 5.88
C ARG A 16 -3.78 13.08 5.85
N LEU A 17 -4.68 12.70 4.94
CA LEU A 17 -5.15 11.31 4.83
C LEU A 17 -3.99 10.37 4.48
N GLU A 18 -3.22 10.71 3.45
CA GLU A 18 -2.04 9.94 3.02
C GLU A 18 -1.00 9.81 4.14
N ALA A 19 -0.76 10.88 4.90
CA ALA A 19 0.16 10.87 6.01
C ALA A 19 -0.32 9.96 7.16
N LEU A 20 -1.62 9.96 7.46
CA LEU A 20 -2.20 9.07 8.48
C LEU A 20 -2.17 7.60 8.07
N GLU A 21 -2.36 7.29 6.80
CA GLU A 21 -2.20 5.94 6.26
C GLU A 21 -0.74 5.48 6.33
N ALA A 22 0.20 6.35 5.93
CA ALA A 22 1.63 6.08 6.06
C ALA A 22 2.05 5.81 7.52
N LEU A 23 1.46 6.54 8.49
CA LEU A 23 1.72 6.31 9.91
C LEU A 23 1.22 4.95 10.40
N ASN A 24 0.06 4.48 9.91
CA ASN A 24 -0.43 3.15 10.25
C ASN A 24 0.58 2.07 9.82
N GLU A 25 1.12 2.19 8.62
CA GLU A 25 2.12 1.25 8.09
C GLU A 25 3.43 1.30 8.89
N VAL A 26 3.89 2.50 9.26
CA VAL A 26 5.06 2.68 10.14
C VAL A 26 4.86 1.97 11.48
N GLU A 27 3.73 2.21 12.15
CA GLU A 27 3.40 1.62 13.44
C GLU A 27 3.31 0.09 13.37
N ILE A 28 2.72 -0.47 12.31
CA ILE A 28 2.67 -1.92 12.06
C ILE A 28 4.08 -2.49 11.87
N SER A 29 4.91 -1.86 11.02
CA SER A 29 6.28 -2.29 10.77
C SER A 29 7.13 -2.23 12.04
N LEU A 30 6.95 -1.21 12.88
CA LEU A 30 7.64 -1.08 14.17
C LEU A 30 7.31 -2.24 15.12
N VAL A 31 6.04 -2.60 15.26
CA VAL A 31 5.65 -3.72 16.11
C VAL A 31 6.10 -5.05 15.50
N SER A 32 6.05 -5.22 14.17
CA SER A 32 6.59 -6.40 13.49
C SER A 32 8.10 -6.57 13.74
N MET A 33 8.87 -5.49 13.69
CA MET A 33 10.29 -5.51 14.04
C MET A 33 10.52 -5.90 15.50
N ASN A 34 9.69 -5.43 16.44
CA ASN A 34 9.81 -5.82 17.85
C ASN A 34 9.61 -7.33 18.07
N LEU A 35 8.82 -7.97 17.20
CA LEU A 35 8.60 -9.41 17.21
C LEU A 35 9.72 -10.19 16.49
N GLY A 36 10.79 -9.52 16.06
CA GLY A 36 11.90 -10.12 15.32
C GLY A 36 11.56 -10.51 13.89
N ARG A 37 10.45 -10.01 13.32
CA ARG A 37 9.97 -10.40 11.99
C ARG A 37 10.39 -9.40 10.93
N ARG A 38 11.00 -9.89 9.85
CA ARG A 38 11.33 -9.11 8.64
C ARG A 38 12.00 -7.77 8.98
N VAL A 39 13.01 -7.85 9.85
CA VAL A 39 13.58 -6.68 10.54
C VAL A 39 14.12 -5.67 9.54
N HIS A 40 14.89 -6.15 8.56
CA HIS A 40 15.46 -5.32 7.50
C HIS A 40 14.37 -4.73 6.59
N GLU A 41 13.41 -5.52 6.11
CA GLU A 41 12.37 -5.02 5.20
C GLU A 41 11.44 -4.01 5.88
N ASN A 42 11.14 -4.20 7.16
CA ASN A 42 10.35 -3.27 7.95
C ASN A 42 11.12 -1.99 8.26
N PHE A 43 12.42 -2.07 8.54
CA PHE A 43 13.27 -0.89 8.74
C PHE A 43 13.28 0.02 7.51
N GLU A 44 13.50 -0.57 6.32
CA GLU A 44 13.41 0.13 5.03
C GLU A 44 12.01 0.73 4.79
N THR A 45 10.96 0.00 5.18
CA THR A 45 9.58 0.46 5.03
C THR A 45 9.28 1.67 5.91
N ILE A 46 9.71 1.66 7.18
CA ILE A 46 9.56 2.79 8.10
C ILE A 46 10.30 4.01 7.54
N GLY A 47 11.54 3.83 7.07
CA GLY A 47 12.33 4.91 6.48
C GLY A 47 11.63 5.59 5.31
N ARG A 48 11.08 4.79 4.38
CA ARG A 48 10.33 5.32 3.22
C ARG A 48 9.11 6.14 3.62
N PHE A 49 8.31 5.66 4.57
CA PHE A 49 7.08 6.34 4.98
C PHE A 49 7.35 7.63 5.76
N LEU A 50 8.28 7.60 6.72
CA LEU A 50 8.69 8.82 7.43
C LEU A 50 9.23 9.86 6.45
N HIS A 51 9.98 9.42 5.44
CA HIS A 51 10.49 10.33 4.42
C HIS A 51 9.37 10.96 3.57
N ALA A 52 8.35 10.18 3.17
CA ALA A 52 7.19 10.70 2.44
C ALA A 52 6.39 11.73 3.26
N ILE A 53 6.22 11.49 4.57
CA ILE A 53 5.55 12.45 5.46
C ILE A 53 6.39 13.75 5.57
N HIS A 54 7.72 13.64 5.72
CA HIS A 54 8.61 14.79 5.76
C HIS A 54 8.53 15.64 4.48
N ALA A 55 8.55 14.96 3.33
CA ALA A 55 8.42 15.53 2.01
C ALA A 55 7.15 16.36 1.85
N GLY A 56 5.99 15.73 2.09
CA GLY A 56 4.70 16.38 1.95
C GLY A 56 4.51 17.51 2.96
N ALA A 57 5.06 17.38 4.17
CA ALA A 57 5.07 18.46 5.15
C ALA A 57 5.83 19.70 4.64
N LYS A 58 7.00 19.52 4.02
CA LYS A 58 7.74 20.64 3.41
C LYS A 58 6.97 21.30 2.26
N LEU A 59 6.38 20.51 1.37
CA LEU A 59 5.59 21.01 0.24
C LEU A 59 4.40 21.86 0.71
N ASN A 60 3.75 21.44 1.80
CA ASN A 60 2.63 22.15 2.42
C ASN A 60 3.05 23.23 3.42
N LYS A 61 4.34 23.58 3.50
CA LYS A 61 4.89 24.60 4.43
C LYS A 61 4.59 24.31 5.91
N MET A 62 4.50 23.03 6.27
CA MET A 62 4.27 22.56 7.64
C MET A 62 5.64 22.34 8.32
N ASP A 63 6.38 23.42 8.55
CA ASP A 63 7.78 23.36 8.99
C ASP A 63 7.99 22.64 10.33
N LYS A 64 7.03 22.78 11.26
CA LYS A 64 7.06 22.08 12.56
C LYS A 64 6.98 20.57 12.38
N LEU A 65 6.05 20.10 11.54
CA LEU A 65 5.90 18.68 11.21
C LEU A 65 7.12 18.15 10.46
N ALA A 66 7.58 18.87 9.45
CA ALA A 66 8.77 18.48 8.70
C ALA A 66 9.99 18.30 9.62
N ARG A 67 10.21 19.23 10.56
CA ARG A 67 11.33 19.16 11.51
C ARG A 67 11.22 17.92 12.41
N HIS A 68 10.04 17.68 12.98
CA HIS A 68 9.79 16.53 13.85
C HIS A 68 10.06 15.20 13.14
N VAL A 69 9.53 15.02 11.94
CA VAL A 69 9.71 13.78 11.16
C VAL A 69 11.18 13.57 10.78
N ASN A 70 11.89 14.65 10.46
CA ASN A 70 13.33 14.59 10.19
C ASN A 70 14.14 14.16 11.42
N GLU A 71 13.77 14.64 12.62
CA GLU A 71 14.41 14.23 13.87
C GLU A 71 14.17 12.74 14.17
N MET A 72 12.94 12.24 13.93
CA MET A 72 12.65 10.80 14.04
C MET A 72 13.50 9.98 13.08
N PHE A 73 13.58 10.39 11.81
CA PHE A 73 14.34 9.70 10.78
C PHE A 73 15.85 9.70 11.08
N ALA A 74 16.40 10.83 11.51
CA ALA A 74 17.81 10.93 11.90
C ALA A 74 18.14 10.04 13.10
N SER A 75 17.27 10.00 14.12
CA SER A 75 17.40 9.10 15.26
C SER A 75 17.35 7.64 14.84
N MET A 76 16.45 7.27 13.92
CA MET A 76 16.35 5.92 13.37
C MET A 76 17.67 5.48 12.70
N LEU A 77 18.25 6.32 11.85
CA LEU A 77 19.52 6.02 11.17
C LEU A 77 20.70 5.90 12.13
N GLN A 78 20.73 6.70 13.20
CA GLN A 78 21.80 6.65 14.21
C GLN A 78 21.77 5.38 15.08
N MET A 79 20.60 4.75 15.24
CA MET A 79 20.46 3.63 16.16
C MET A 79 21.01 2.31 15.60
N ASN A 80 21.10 2.12 14.27
CA ASN A 80 21.40 0.84 13.60
C ASN A 80 20.32 -0.26 13.84
N GLU A 81 20.16 -1.21 12.92
CA GLU A 81 19.13 -2.28 13.00
C GLU A 81 19.22 -3.10 14.30
N GLU A 82 20.43 -3.32 14.82
CA GLU A 82 20.70 -4.08 16.04
C GLU A 82 20.32 -3.34 17.33
N LYS A 83 20.09 -2.01 17.34
CA LYS A 83 19.61 -1.31 18.56
C LYS A 83 18.14 -0.96 18.51
N ILE A 84 17.50 -0.94 17.33
CA ILE A 84 16.08 -0.62 17.19
C ILE A 84 15.18 -1.73 17.72
N HIS A 85 15.60 -3.00 17.62
CA HIS A 85 14.83 -4.10 18.19
C HIS A 85 14.83 -4.12 19.73
N ARG A 86 15.62 -3.26 20.40
CA ARG A 86 15.48 -3.02 21.84
C ARG A 86 14.32 -2.06 22.04
N SER A 87 13.38 -2.44 22.91
CA SER A 87 12.08 -1.81 23.17
C SER A 87 12.08 -0.27 23.17
N ASP A 88 13.18 0.36 23.62
CA ASP A 88 13.35 1.81 23.72
C ASP A 88 13.34 2.55 22.37
N GLY A 89 13.90 1.95 21.30
CA GLY A 89 13.95 2.57 19.96
C GLY A 89 12.59 2.53 19.25
N ILE A 90 11.91 1.39 19.34
CA ILE A 90 10.53 1.24 18.83
C ILE A 90 9.56 2.12 19.61
N TYR A 91 9.69 2.18 20.93
CA TYR A 91 8.90 3.09 21.77
C TYR A 91 9.08 4.55 21.36
N TYR A 92 10.33 5.00 21.15
CA TYR A 92 10.61 6.35 20.66
C TYR A 92 9.90 6.66 19.33
N LEU A 93 9.96 5.75 18.37
CA LEU A 93 9.35 5.96 17.05
C LEU A 93 7.82 5.94 17.11
N ILE A 94 7.21 5.10 17.96
CA ILE A 94 5.76 5.11 18.20
C ILE A 94 5.32 6.43 18.82
N CYS A 95 6.01 6.92 19.86
CA CYS A 95 5.73 8.22 20.46
C CYS A 95 5.83 9.35 19.41
N GLY A 96 6.84 9.28 18.53
CA GLY A 96 6.97 10.21 17.43
C GLY A 96 5.79 10.18 16.46
N CYS A 97 5.25 8.99 16.14
CA CYS A 97 4.06 8.84 15.30
C CYS A 97 2.81 9.45 15.94
N GLN A 98 2.63 9.24 17.25
CA GLN A 98 1.50 9.82 18.00
C GLN A 98 1.51 11.35 17.98
N GLU A 99 2.68 11.97 18.11
CA GLU A 99 2.79 13.44 18.03
C GLU A 99 2.43 13.98 16.64
N ILE A 100 2.68 13.21 15.57
CA ILE A 100 2.21 13.58 14.22
C ILE A 100 0.68 13.52 14.14
N ARG A 101 0.05 12.51 14.74
CA ARG A 101 -1.43 12.40 14.79
C ARG A 101 -2.02 13.59 15.54
N LYS A 102 -1.50 13.88 16.74
CA LYS A 102 -1.89 15.05 17.54
C LYS A 102 -1.75 16.36 16.77
N TYR A 103 -0.66 16.50 15.99
CA TYR A 103 -0.46 17.67 15.14
C TYR A 103 -1.54 17.83 14.06
N PHE A 104 -1.95 16.74 13.41
CA PHE A 104 -3.07 16.78 12.47
C PHE A 104 -4.42 17.07 13.15
N ASP A 105 -4.55 16.76 14.44
CA ASP A 105 -5.72 17.12 15.26
C ASP A 105 -5.64 18.56 15.83
N GLY A 106 -4.66 19.35 15.38
CA GLY A 106 -4.52 20.76 15.72
C GLY A 106 -3.75 21.03 17.02
N GLN A 107 -3.13 20.01 17.62
CA GLN A 107 -2.30 20.17 18.81
C GLN A 107 -0.85 20.53 18.45
N GLU A 108 -0.09 21.06 19.41
CA GLU A 108 1.34 21.31 19.21
C GLU A 108 2.16 20.03 19.38
N ILE A 109 3.19 19.88 18.54
CA ILE A 109 4.20 18.83 18.70
C ILE A 109 5.08 19.21 19.90
N THR A 110 5.08 18.36 20.94
CA THR A 110 5.87 18.56 22.16
C THR A 110 7.07 17.62 22.26
N PHE A 111 7.28 16.81 21.24
CA PHE A 111 8.28 15.76 21.19
C PHE A 111 9.71 16.28 21.43
N LYS A 112 10.40 15.67 22.41
CA LYS A 112 11.81 15.97 22.69
C LYS A 112 12.71 14.93 22.02
N SER A 113 13.47 15.34 21.01
CA SER A 113 14.52 14.53 20.40
C SER A 113 15.45 13.94 21.46
N ILE A 114 15.66 12.61 21.40
CA ILE A 114 16.52 11.88 22.34
C ILE A 114 17.90 11.73 21.69
N LYS A 115 18.89 12.46 22.20
CA LYS A 115 20.30 12.34 21.78
C LYS A 115 21.00 11.08 22.33
N SER A 116 20.40 10.37 23.28
CA SER A 116 20.94 9.12 23.88
C SER A 116 19.83 8.30 24.53
N LEU A 117 19.66 7.05 24.10
CA LEU A 117 18.67 6.06 24.59
C LEU A 117 18.75 5.78 26.11
N SER A 118 19.82 6.19 26.79
CA SER A 118 20.07 5.94 28.21
C SER A 118 19.05 6.55 29.20
N LYS A 119 18.12 7.39 28.73
CA LYS A 119 17.10 8.06 29.58
C LYS A 119 15.64 7.76 29.21
N ALA A 120 15.37 7.00 28.14
CA ALA A 120 14.01 6.73 27.67
C ALA A 120 13.26 5.68 28.51
N SER A 121 13.97 4.86 29.29
CA SER A 121 13.43 3.66 29.95
C SER A 121 12.66 3.89 31.26
N ARG A 122 12.40 5.14 31.70
CA ARG A 122 11.83 5.38 33.04
C ARG A 122 10.37 5.81 33.12
N VAL A 123 9.68 6.06 32.01
CA VAL A 123 8.23 6.31 32.03
C VAL A 123 7.64 5.74 30.75
N ILE A 124 7.04 4.55 30.85
CA ILE A 124 6.18 4.04 29.79
C ILE A 124 4.81 4.70 30.01
N ASP A 125 4.42 5.59 29.12
CA ASP A 125 3.13 6.28 29.13
C ASP A 125 1.99 5.28 28.86
N GLY A 126 0.88 5.42 29.59
CA GLY A 126 -0.28 4.52 29.47
C GLY A 126 -0.92 4.54 28.08
N GLU A 127 -0.92 5.70 27.41
CA GLU A 127 -1.47 5.85 26.05
C GLU A 127 -0.62 5.10 24.99
N VAL A 128 0.69 5.05 25.17
CA VAL A 128 1.62 4.34 24.28
C VAL A 128 1.48 2.83 24.45
N LEU A 129 1.32 2.36 25.70
CA LEU A 129 1.05 0.94 25.97
C LEU A 129 -0.27 0.47 25.37
N GLU A 130 -1.30 1.31 25.39
CA GLU A 130 -2.60 0.97 24.79
C GLU A 130 -2.52 0.92 23.26
N THR A 131 -1.82 1.87 22.65
CA THR A 131 -1.54 1.85 21.20
C THR A 131 -0.76 0.60 20.80
N TYR A 132 0.31 0.29 21.55
CA TYR A 132 1.10 -0.91 21.34
C TYR A 132 0.27 -2.18 21.51
N ARG A 133 -0.58 -2.26 22.55
CA ARG A 133 -1.49 -3.38 22.80
C ARG A 133 -2.51 -3.54 21.69
N ASN A 134 -3.08 -2.46 21.16
CA ASN A 134 -4.04 -2.51 20.06
C ASN A 134 -3.40 -2.98 18.75
N ILE A 135 -2.20 -2.48 18.41
CA ILE A 135 -1.46 -2.95 17.24
C ILE A 135 -1.04 -4.41 17.43
N PHE A 136 -0.54 -4.76 18.61
CA PHE A 136 -0.15 -6.13 18.95
C PHE A 136 -1.34 -7.09 18.88
N ASN A 137 -2.52 -6.70 19.35
CA ASN A 137 -3.74 -7.51 19.27
C ASN A 137 -4.21 -7.67 17.82
N ARG A 138 -4.12 -6.63 16.98
CA ARG A 138 -4.35 -6.73 15.53
C ARG A 138 -3.37 -7.71 14.88
N LEU A 139 -2.10 -7.68 15.28
CA LEU A 139 -1.05 -8.59 14.79
C LEU A 139 -1.12 -10.01 15.37
N LYS A 140 -1.70 -10.19 16.55
CA LYS A 140 -1.96 -11.52 17.16
C LYS A 140 -3.22 -12.18 16.59
N GLY A 141 -4.25 -11.38 16.27
CA GLY A 141 -5.42 -11.84 15.51
C GLY A 141 -5.08 -12.17 14.06
N ALA A 142 -3.98 -11.59 13.54
CA ALA A 142 -3.31 -12.04 12.33
C ALA A 142 -2.32 -13.17 12.65
N THR A 143 -2.81 -14.39 12.83
CA THR A 143 -2.07 -15.54 12.30
C THR A 143 -1.76 -15.20 10.84
N MET A 144 -0.48 -14.97 10.55
CA MET A 144 0.05 -14.24 9.39
C MET A 144 -0.67 -14.64 8.10
N SER A 145 -1.66 -13.85 7.71
CA SER A 145 -2.34 -14.15 6.47
C SER A 145 -1.45 -13.80 5.29
N LYS A 146 -1.46 -14.63 4.25
CA LYS A 146 -0.74 -14.43 3.01
C LYS A 146 -1.22 -13.19 2.26
N GLY A 147 -2.29 -12.53 2.68
CA GLY A 147 -2.80 -11.26 2.15
C GLY A 147 -4.29 -11.08 2.44
N LEU A 148 -4.81 -9.85 2.25
CA LEU A 148 -6.24 -9.57 2.30
C LEU A 148 -6.87 -9.71 0.91
N ILE A 149 -7.90 -10.52 0.80
CA ILE A 149 -8.67 -10.73 -0.42
C ILE A 149 -10.10 -10.25 -0.19
N MET A 150 -10.63 -9.45 -1.11
CA MET A 150 -12.05 -9.10 -1.11
C MET A 150 -12.75 -9.84 -2.23
N VAL A 151 -13.83 -10.53 -1.90
CA VAL A 151 -14.64 -11.34 -2.83
C VAL A 151 -15.97 -10.64 -3.03
N VAL A 152 -16.41 -10.50 -4.28
CA VAL A 152 -17.72 -9.95 -4.62
C VAL A 152 -18.46 -10.94 -5.50
N ASP A 153 -19.62 -11.38 -5.04
CA ASP A 153 -20.50 -12.29 -5.78
C ASP A 153 -21.93 -12.00 -5.33
N ASP A 154 -22.88 -11.86 -6.26
CA ASP A 154 -24.28 -11.57 -5.92
C ASP A 154 -25.00 -12.77 -5.31
N GLU A 155 -24.38 -13.96 -5.33
CA GLU A 155 -24.78 -15.14 -4.58
C GLU A 155 -23.98 -15.23 -3.26
N PRO A 156 -24.57 -14.88 -2.08
CA PRO A 156 -23.84 -14.85 -0.82
C PRO A 156 -23.19 -16.18 -0.43
N ASP A 157 -23.84 -17.29 -0.78
CA ASP A 157 -23.33 -18.65 -0.55
C ASP A 157 -22.01 -18.90 -1.28
N MET A 158 -21.85 -18.36 -2.49
CA MET A 158 -20.61 -18.44 -3.26
C MET A 158 -19.52 -17.57 -2.65
N GLY A 159 -19.87 -16.36 -2.21
CA GLY A 159 -18.96 -15.46 -1.50
C GLY A 159 -18.41 -16.09 -0.21
N ASP A 160 -19.27 -16.72 0.59
CA ASP A 160 -18.88 -17.39 1.83
C ASP A 160 -18.05 -18.66 1.59
N LEU A 161 -18.37 -19.43 0.54
CA LEU A 161 -17.57 -20.58 0.12
C LEU A 161 -16.15 -20.15 -0.23
N LEU A 162 -16.01 -19.14 -1.11
CA LEU A 162 -14.72 -18.61 -1.54
C LEU A 162 -13.93 -18.04 -0.36
N LYS A 163 -14.59 -17.27 0.51
CA LYS A 163 -13.97 -16.75 1.73
C LYS A 163 -13.37 -17.88 2.57
N LYS A 164 -14.14 -18.95 2.83
CA LYS A 164 -13.67 -20.09 3.62
C LYS A 164 -12.47 -20.79 2.99
N GLN A 165 -12.51 -21.05 1.68
CA GLN A 165 -11.39 -21.66 0.95
C GLN A 165 -10.11 -20.82 1.05
N LEU A 166 -10.24 -19.49 0.93
CA LEU A 166 -9.12 -18.57 1.05
C LEU A 166 -8.55 -18.55 2.48
N GLU A 167 -9.42 -18.57 3.50
CA GLU A 167 -9.03 -18.64 4.91
C GLU A 167 -8.30 -19.95 5.25
N GLU A 168 -8.74 -21.08 4.69
CA GLU A 168 -8.05 -22.39 4.80
C GLU A 168 -6.66 -22.35 4.15
N CYS A 169 -6.48 -21.50 3.14
CA CYS A 169 -5.19 -21.26 2.47
C CYS A 169 -4.34 -20.16 3.12
N GLU A 170 -4.67 -19.80 4.37
CA GLU A 170 -4.00 -18.76 5.16
C GLU A 170 -4.15 -17.34 4.59
N PHE A 171 -5.17 -17.03 3.80
CA PHE A 171 -5.50 -15.65 3.44
C PHE A 171 -6.53 -15.06 4.41
N SER A 172 -6.56 -13.73 4.55
CA SER A 172 -7.71 -13.04 5.15
C SER A 172 -8.69 -12.74 4.03
N ALA A 173 -9.98 -13.04 4.22
CA ALA A 173 -10.98 -12.80 3.20
C ALA A 173 -12.22 -12.06 3.74
N GLU A 174 -12.74 -11.14 2.94
CA GLU A 174 -14.02 -10.45 3.17
C GLU A 174 -14.92 -10.68 1.94
N SER A 175 -16.16 -11.14 2.15
CA SER A 175 -17.16 -11.35 1.10
C SER A 175 -18.16 -10.18 1.06
N PHE A 176 -18.58 -9.82 -0.15
CA PHE A 176 -19.59 -8.81 -0.42
C PHE A 176 -20.59 -9.34 -1.44
N ASP A 177 -21.85 -9.01 -1.23
CA ASP A 177 -23.00 -9.32 -2.09
C ASP A 177 -23.33 -8.17 -3.07
N ASP A 178 -22.60 -7.06 -3.00
CA ASP A 178 -22.86 -5.84 -3.77
C ASP A 178 -21.56 -5.09 -4.09
N GLY A 179 -21.36 -4.78 -5.37
CA GLY A 179 -20.18 -4.07 -5.86
C GLY A 179 -19.98 -2.65 -5.31
N ASN A 180 -21.02 -1.98 -4.81
CA ASN A 180 -20.89 -0.69 -4.14
C ASN A 180 -20.37 -0.82 -2.70
N LYS A 181 -20.71 -1.93 -2.01
CA LYS A 181 -20.23 -2.17 -0.64
C LYS A 181 -18.71 -2.32 -0.60
N ILE A 182 -18.14 -3.04 -1.56
CA ILE A 182 -16.68 -3.17 -1.67
C ILE A 182 -16.01 -1.82 -1.99
N LEU A 183 -16.58 -0.96 -2.84
CA LEU A 183 -16.00 0.34 -3.16
C LEU A 183 -15.89 1.24 -1.93
N ASN A 184 -16.89 1.20 -1.04
CA ASN A 184 -16.83 1.89 0.25
C ASN A 184 -15.76 1.28 1.17
N ARG A 185 -15.59 -0.05 1.14
CA ARG A 185 -14.60 -0.75 1.96
C ARG A 185 -13.17 -0.48 1.52
N ILE A 186 -12.88 -0.50 0.23
CA ILE A 186 -11.54 -0.31 -0.35
C ILE A 186 -10.95 1.04 0.07
N GLY A 187 -11.76 2.08 0.21
CA GLY A 187 -11.32 3.38 0.70
C GLY A 187 -10.83 3.38 2.16
N SER A 188 -11.24 2.40 2.97
CA SER A 188 -10.82 2.25 4.36
C SER A 188 -9.68 1.25 4.56
N GLN A 189 -9.59 0.25 3.68
CA GLN A 189 -8.60 -0.81 3.74
C GLN A 189 -8.33 -1.36 2.35
N VAL A 190 -7.10 -1.20 1.86
CA VAL A 190 -6.70 -1.61 0.51
C VAL A 190 -6.43 -3.12 0.50
N PRO A 191 -7.15 -3.93 -0.31
CA PRO A 191 -6.88 -5.35 -0.45
C PRO A 191 -5.60 -5.63 -1.27
N ASP A 192 -5.07 -6.84 -1.10
CA ASP A 192 -4.00 -7.37 -1.96
C ASP A 192 -4.54 -7.94 -3.28
N LEU A 193 -5.82 -8.31 -3.31
CA LEU A 193 -6.52 -8.86 -4.47
C LEU A 193 -8.04 -8.65 -4.34
N VAL A 194 -8.71 -8.42 -5.47
CA VAL A 194 -10.16 -8.53 -5.58
C VAL A 194 -10.53 -9.71 -6.47
N ILE A 195 -11.48 -10.52 -6.01
CA ILE A 195 -12.15 -11.55 -6.80
C ILE A 195 -13.58 -11.07 -7.01
N SER A 196 -14.04 -11.00 -8.25
CA SER A 196 -15.38 -10.50 -8.58
C SER A 196 -16.09 -11.49 -9.49
N ASP A 197 -17.37 -11.74 -9.27
CA ASP A 197 -18.22 -12.25 -10.34
C ASP A 197 -18.20 -11.25 -11.50
N TYR A 198 -18.10 -11.77 -12.71
CA TYR A 198 -18.20 -11.02 -13.94
C TYR A 198 -19.63 -10.51 -14.18
N ASN A 199 -20.64 -11.36 -13.92
CA ASN A 199 -22.04 -11.12 -14.22
C ASN A 199 -22.84 -10.81 -12.96
N MET A 200 -22.72 -9.58 -12.43
CA MET A 200 -23.53 -9.14 -11.30
C MET A 200 -24.63 -8.16 -11.73
N PRO A 201 -25.82 -8.20 -11.10
CA PRO A 201 -26.85 -7.19 -11.27
C PRO A 201 -26.38 -5.82 -10.73
N GLY A 202 -26.75 -4.75 -11.43
CA GLY A 202 -26.34 -3.39 -11.06
C GLY A 202 -25.00 -3.01 -11.69
N ILE A 203 -23.90 -3.29 -10.99
CA ILE A 203 -22.54 -3.01 -11.47
C ILE A 203 -21.87 -4.31 -11.93
N ASN A 204 -21.55 -4.42 -13.21
CA ASN A 204 -20.86 -5.61 -13.71
C ASN A 204 -19.38 -5.64 -13.28
N GLY A 205 -18.73 -6.80 -13.37
CA GLY A 205 -17.35 -6.96 -12.90
C GLY A 205 -16.34 -6.01 -13.57
N VAL A 206 -16.52 -5.69 -14.86
CA VAL A 206 -15.62 -4.78 -15.59
C VAL A 206 -15.79 -3.33 -15.12
N GLU A 207 -17.03 -2.90 -14.89
CA GLU A 207 -17.33 -1.57 -14.33
C GLU A 207 -16.81 -1.44 -12.90
N LEU A 208 -16.97 -2.48 -12.08
CA LEU A 208 -16.42 -2.53 -10.74
C LEU A 208 -14.90 -2.43 -10.76
N MET A 209 -14.21 -3.21 -11.59
CA MET A 209 -12.75 -3.12 -11.73
C MET A 209 -12.31 -1.72 -12.15
N ARG A 210 -12.98 -1.09 -13.13
CA ARG A 210 -12.67 0.29 -13.53
C ARG A 210 -12.87 1.28 -12.38
N ALA A 211 -13.87 1.08 -11.52
CA ALA A 211 -14.07 1.90 -10.33
C ALA A 211 -12.97 1.67 -9.29
N ILE A 212 -12.58 0.41 -9.06
CA ILE A 212 -11.46 0.04 -8.17
C ILE A 212 -10.16 0.68 -8.67
N HIS A 213 -9.85 0.57 -9.96
CA HIS A 213 -8.63 1.12 -10.54
C HIS A 213 -8.59 2.65 -10.58
N LYS A 214 -9.73 3.33 -10.47
CA LYS A 214 -9.76 4.78 -10.22
C LYS A 214 -9.32 5.13 -8.80
N ILE A 215 -9.53 4.24 -7.84
CA ILE A 215 -9.10 4.40 -6.45
C ILE A 215 -7.63 3.98 -6.32
N ASN A 216 -7.31 2.78 -6.82
CA ASN A 216 -5.96 2.22 -6.83
C ASN A 216 -5.80 1.22 -7.98
N ASP A 217 -5.01 1.59 -8.99
CA ASP A 217 -4.74 0.80 -10.19
C ASP A 217 -3.73 -0.34 -9.97
N GLU A 218 -3.13 -0.42 -8.77
CA GLU A 218 -2.21 -1.50 -8.40
C GLU A 218 -2.93 -2.75 -7.85
N ILE A 219 -4.25 -2.66 -7.60
CA ILE A 219 -5.03 -3.78 -7.08
C ILE A 219 -5.32 -4.77 -8.23
N PRO A 220 -4.78 -6.00 -8.18
CA PRO A 220 -5.14 -7.02 -9.16
C PRO A 220 -6.59 -7.43 -8.99
N VAL A 221 -7.27 -7.73 -10.10
CA VAL A 221 -8.66 -8.22 -10.11
C VAL A 221 -8.73 -9.53 -10.87
N ILE A 222 -9.30 -10.56 -10.26
CA ILE A 222 -9.63 -11.84 -10.90
C ILE A 222 -11.14 -11.90 -11.09
N PHE A 223 -11.59 -12.27 -12.29
CA PHE A 223 -13.00 -12.52 -12.54
C PHE A 223 -13.36 -13.99 -12.39
N VAL A 224 -14.57 -14.23 -11.90
CA VAL A 224 -15.20 -15.55 -11.84
C VAL A 224 -16.50 -15.49 -12.66
N SER A 225 -16.81 -16.50 -13.47
CA SER A 225 -18.08 -16.54 -14.22
C SER A 225 -18.53 -17.96 -14.51
N ALA A 226 -19.84 -18.21 -14.49
CA ALA A 226 -20.45 -19.45 -14.97
C ALA A 226 -20.50 -19.58 -16.50
N PHE A 227 -20.27 -18.48 -17.23
CA PHE A 227 -20.28 -18.49 -18.70
C PHE A 227 -19.02 -17.83 -19.24
N LEU A 228 -18.07 -18.67 -19.67
CA LEU A 228 -16.80 -18.23 -20.21
C LEU A 228 -16.79 -18.31 -21.74
N THR A 229 -16.99 -17.17 -22.41
CA THR A 229 -16.74 -17.07 -23.85
C THR A 229 -15.38 -16.45 -24.12
N LYS A 230 -14.82 -16.74 -25.30
CA LYS A 230 -13.56 -16.13 -25.75
C LYS A 230 -13.65 -14.61 -25.75
N ASP A 231 -14.78 -14.05 -26.16
CA ASP A 231 -14.96 -12.60 -26.26
C ASP A 231 -14.99 -11.94 -24.88
N VAL A 232 -15.67 -12.56 -23.91
CA VAL A 232 -15.71 -12.12 -22.51
C VAL A 232 -14.31 -12.14 -21.86
N VAL A 233 -13.56 -13.23 -22.05
CA VAL A 233 -12.18 -13.34 -21.54
C VAL A 233 -11.28 -12.29 -22.17
N LEU A 234 -11.39 -12.09 -23.48
CA LEU A 234 -10.60 -11.08 -24.19
C LEU A 234 -10.95 -9.67 -23.73
N GLU A 235 -12.22 -9.37 -23.48
CA GLU A 235 -12.65 -8.08 -22.94
C GLU A 235 -12.11 -7.84 -21.54
N ALA A 236 -12.23 -8.83 -20.64
CA ALA A 236 -11.70 -8.76 -19.29
C ALA A 236 -10.18 -8.51 -19.25
N LEU A 237 -9.42 -9.26 -20.07
CA LEU A 237 -7.97 -9.08 -20.18
C LEU A 237 -7.60 -7.69 -20.74
N ARG A 238 -8.33 -7.22 -21.76
CA ARG A 238 -8.14 -5.86 -22.32
C ARG A 238 -8.46 -4.76 -21.32
N ALA A 239 -9.44 -5.00 -20.46
CA ALA A 239 -9.81 -4.08 -19.40
C ALA A 239 -8.77 -4.06 -18.26
N GLY A 240 -7.92 -5.08 -18.16
CA GLY A 240 -6.81 -5.15 -17.21
C GLY A 240 -7.01 -6.12 -16.05
N ALA A 241 -7.90 -7.11 -16.21
CA ALA A 241 -8.01 -8.21 -15.26
C ALA A 241 -6.68 -8.95 -15.17
N PHE A 242 -6.32 -9.35 -13.95
CA PHE A 242 -5.17 -10.22 -13.70
C PHE A 242 -5.40 -11.62 -14.25
N GLY A 243 -6.63 -12.13 -14.10
CA GLY A 243 -7.00 -13.48 -14.50
C GLY A 243 -8.51 -13.70 -14.53
N PHE A 244 -8.90 -14.89 -14.99
CA PHE A 244 -10.29 -15.30 -15.10
C PHE A 244 -10.40 -16.78 -14.72
N VAL A 245 -11.41 -17.12 -13.91
CA VAL A 245 -11.76 -18.48 -13.47
C VAL A 245 -13.18 -18.82 -13.91
N GLU A 246 -13.39 -20.01 -14.46
CA GLU A 246 -14.71 -20.52 -14.85
C GLU A 246 -15.37 -21.25 -13.67
N LYS A 247 -16.68 -21.04 -13.44
CA LYS A 247 -17.46 -21.85 -12.48
C LYS A 247 -17.83 -23.19 -13.15
N PRO A 248 -17.76 -24.35 -12.46
CA PRO A 248 -17.42 -24.52 -11.05
C PRO A 248 -15.92 -24.32 -10.79
N ILE A 249 -15.61 -23.66 -9.68
CA ILE A 249 -14.26 -23.20 -9.35
C ILE A 249 -13.41 -24.39 -8.91
N ASP A 250 -12.31 -24.63 -9.61
CA ASP A 250 -11.27 -25.53 -9.14
C ASP A 250 -10.43 -24.82 -8.06
N GLU A 251 -10.44 -25.37 -6.85
CA GLU A 251 -9.80 -24.77 -5.68
C GLU A 251 -8.29 -24.60 -5.87
N VAL A 252 -7.61 -25.59 -6.46
CA VAL A 252 -6.17 -25.55 -6.70
C VAL A 252 -5.83 -24.46 -7.71
N GLN A 253 -6.61 -24.36 -8.79
CA GLN A 253 -6.44 -23.33 -9.80
C GLN A 253 -6.65 -21.92 -9.21
N LEU A 254 -7.70 -21.74 -8.39
CA LEU A 254 -8.00 -20.46 -7.77
C LEU A 254 -6.84 -20.03 -6.84
N VAL A 255 -6.42 -20.91 -5.94
CA VAL A 255 -5.36 -20.60 -4.95
C VAL A 255 -4.05 -20.25 -5.65
N LEU A 256 -3.65 -21.01 -6.67
CA LEU A 256 -2.43 -20.70 -7.44
C LEU A 256 -2.52 -19.32 -8.12
N MET A 257 -3.68 -18.98 -8.69
CA MET A 257 -3.90 -17.70 -9.35
C MET A 257 -3.88 -16.56 -8.33
N VAL A 258 -4.51 -16.74 -7.18
CA VAL A 258 -4.52 -15.81 -6.05
C VAL A 258 -3.10 -15.56 -5.54
N GLU A 259 -2.33 -16.61 -5.25
CA GLU A 259 -0.94 -16.48 -4.78
C GLU A 259 -0.07 -15.72 -5.78
N THR A 260 -0.21 -16.04 -7.07
CA THR A 260 0.52 -15.35 -8.14
C THR A 260 0.11 -13.88 -8.25
N ALA A 261 -1.19 -13.59 -8.12
CA ALA A 261 -1.72 -12.23 -8.18
C ALA A 261 -1.22 -11.36 -7.03
N VAL A 262 -1.32 -11.88 -5.80
CA VAL A 262 -0.85 -11.20 -4.59
C VAL A 262 0.65 -10.97 -4.65
N ALA A 263 1.44 -11.98 -5.06
CA ALA A 263 2.89 -11.85 -5.20
C ALA A 263 3.27 -10.77 -6.22
N ARG A 264 2.60 -10.74 -7.38
CA ARG A 264 2.83 -9.72 -8.41
C ARG A 264 2.42 -8.33 -7.94
N GLY A 265 1.25 -8.20 -7.32
CA GLY A 265 0.77 -6.92 -6.77
C GLY A 265 1.76 -6.35 -5.75
N ARG A 266 2.32 -7.19 -4.88
CA ARG A 266 3.36 -6.79 -3.92
C ARG A 266 4.66 -6.36 -4.59
N ALA A 267 5.11 -7.08 -5.61
CA ALA A 267 6.30 -6.71 -6.37
C ALA A 267 6.12 -5.35 -7.06
N THR A 268 4.96 -5.11 -7.68
CA THR A 268 4.63 -3.82 -8.31
C THR A 268 4.60 -2.69 -7.28
N LYS A 269 3.91 -2.89 -6.15
CA LYS A 269 3.89 -1.93 -5.02
C LYS A 269 5.31 -1.58 -4.55
N LEU A 270 6.17 -2.59 -4.39
CA LEU A 270 7.56 -2.37 -3.95
C LEU A 270 8.36 -1.57 -4.98
N ILE A 271 8.25 -1.92 -6.27
CA ILE A 271 8.92 -1.19 -7.35
C ILE A 271 8.45 0.27 -7.39
N ASN A 272 7.14 0.51 -7.27
CA ASN A 272 6.57 1.86 -7.24
C ASN A 272 7.09 2.67 -6.05
N ARG A 273 7.11 2.08 -4.86
CA ARG A 273 7.68 2.71 -3.66
C ARG A 273 9.15 3.06 -3.87
N SER A 274 9.96 2.16 -4.42
CA SER A 274 11.38 2.40 -4.70
C SER A 274 11.60 3.50 -5.74
N LEU A 275 10.79 3.56 -6.80
CA LEU A 275 10.88 4.61 -7.82
C LEU A 275 10.48 5.98 -7.24
N ASN A 276 9.42 6.04 -6.43
CA ASN A 276 9.01 7.27 -5.76
C ASN A 276 10.07 7.75 -4.77
N PHE A 277 10.70 6.83 -4.04
CA PHE A 277 11.82 7.12 -3.16
C PHE A 277 13.02 7.73 -3.92
N LEU A 278 13.43 7.10 -5.04
CA LEU A 278 14.52 7.62 -5.88
C LEU A 278 14.21 9.02 -6.42
N LYS A 279 12.98 9.26 -6.90
CA LYS A 279 12.56 10.58 -7.39
C LYS A 279 12.65 11.64 -6.30
N TYR A 280 12.20 11.30 -5.09
CA TYR A 280 12.23 12.25 -4.00
C TYR A 280 13.66 12.60 -3.59
N HIS A 281 14.53 11.60 -3.37
CA HIS A 281 15.93 11.86 -3.02
C HIS A 281 16.65 12.65 -4.10
N PHE A 282 16.34 12.35 -5.36
CA PHE A 282 16.87 13.12 -6.47
C PHE A 282 16.40 14.58 -6.45
N ALA A 283 15.13 14.85 -6.10
CA ALA A 283 14.63 16.22 -5.99
C ALA A 283 15.42 17.03 -4.95
N GLU A 284 15.68 16.46 -3.78
CA GLU A 284 16.47 17.10 -2.71
C GLU A 284 17.94 17.33 -3.13
N LEU A 285 18.56 16.33 -3.76
CA LEU A 285 19.94 16.44 -4.24
C LEU A 285 20.07 17.43 -5.42
N SER A 286 19.03 17.56 -6.23
CA SER A 286 19.05 18.37 -7.45
C SER A 286 19.30 19.86 -7.17
N GLU A 287 18.79 20.38 -6.04
CA GLU A 287 19.04 21.78 -5.66
C GLU A 287 20.51 22.03 -5.32
N SER A 288 21.13 21.11 -4.58
CA SER A 288 22.55 21.20 -4.24
C SER A 288 23.44 21.08 -5.49
N LEU A 289 23.12 20.12 -6.38
CA LEU A 289 23.87 19.92 -7.62
C LEU A 289 23.77 21.12 -8.58
N LYS A 290 22.59 21.74 -8.69
CA LYS A 290 22.40 22.98 -9.48
C LYS A 290 23.22 24.15 -8.93
N LYS A 291 23.26 24.32 -7.60
CA LYS A 291 24.08 25.36 -6.95
C LYS A 291 25.58 25.20 -7.22
N HIS A 292 26.05 23.98 -7.45
CA HIS A 292 27.43 23.67 -7.82
C HIS A 292 27.67 23.57 -9.33
N GLY A 293 26.77 24.13 -10.15
CA GLY A 293 26.93 24.21 -11.61
C GLY A 293 26.71 22.89 -12.36
N LYS A 294 26.24 21.82 -11.70
CA LYS A 294 26.01 20.50 -12.30
C LYS A 294 24.63 20.34 -12.96
N SER A 295 24.09 21.42 -13.53
CA SER A 295 22.73 21.45 -14.11
C SER A 295 22.54 20.45 -15.26
N ALA A 296 23.59 20.19 -16.05
CA ALA A 296 23.55 19.20 -17.14
C ALA A 296 23.35 17.76 -16.61
N LEU A 297 24.07 17.38 -15.54
CA LEU A 297 23.93 16.07 -14.89
C LEU A 297 22.54 15.90 -14.29
N VAL A 298 22.01 16.95 -13.65
CA VAL A 298 20.65 16.94 -13.10
C VAL A 298 19.61 16.72 -14.19
N ASN A 299 19.73 17.40 -15.33
CA ASN A 299 18.79 17.17 -16.44
C ASN A 299 18.90 15.75 -17.01
N SER A 300 20.12 15.18 -17.10
CA SER A 300 20.32 13.80 -17.56
C SER A 300 19.63 12.77 -16.67
N ILE A 301 19.87 12.83 -15.35
CA ILE A 301 19.26 11.89 -14.39
C ILE A 301 17.75 12.06 -14.35
N ARG A 302 17.25 13.30 -14.46
CA ARG A 302 15.81 13.56 -14.54
C ARG A 302 15.17 12.86 -15.74
N ILE A 303 15.79 12.96 -16.92
CA ILE A 303 15.30 12.30 -18.14
C ILE A 303 15.29 10.78 -17.96
N GLU A 304 16.34 10.19 -17.39
CA GLU A 304 16.38 8.74 -17.11
C GLU A 304 15.29 8.30 -16.12
N LEU A 305 15.08 9.04 -15.02
CA LEU A 305 14.02 8.75 -14.06
C LEU A 305 12.61 8.87 -14.68
N GLU A 306 12.40 9.87 -15.54
CA GLU A 306 11.17 10.02 -16.31
C GLU A 306 10.98 8.83 -17.27
N ASP A 307 12.03 8.38 -17.95
CA ASP A 307 11.95 7.24 -18.88
C ASP A 307 11.70 5.92 -18.15
N ILE A 308 12.38 5.64 -17.03
CA ILE A 308 12.13 4.46 -16.20
C ILE A 308 10.68 4.45 -15.70
N THR A 309 10.17 5.60 -15.26
CA THR A 309 8.76 5.73 -14.84
C THR A 309 7.81 5.42 -15.99
N LYS A 310 8.13 5.91 -17.20
CA LYS A 310 7.31 5.69 -18.40
C LYS A 310 7.36 4.23 -18.84
N GLN A 311 8.52 3.58 -18.79
CA GLN A 311 8.68 2.16 -19.08
C GLN A 311 7.93 1.30 -18.07
N GLN A 312 7.96 1.67 -16.79
CA GLN A 312 7.26 0.97 -15.73
C GLN A 312 5.73 1.12 -15.85
N ARG A 313 5.21 2.32 -16.13
CA ARG A 313 3.80 2.51 -16.50
C ARG A 313 3.43 1.67 -17.73
N LYS A 314 4.27 1.69 -18.77
CA LYS A 314 4.07 0.84 -19.95
C LYS A 314 4.12 -0.66 -19.65
N LEU A 315 4.88 -1.12 -18.66
CA LEU A 315 4.92 -2.52 -18.23
C LEU A 315 3.63 -2.91 -17.49
N ASN A 316 3.10 -2.02 -16.65
CA ASN A 316 1.78 -2.19 -16.05
C ASN A 316 0.68 -2.19 -17.15
N GLU A 317 0.77 -1.29 -18.15
CA GLU A 317 -0.11 -1.22 -19.32
C GLU A 317 0.14 -2.33 -20.37
N ARG A 318 1.29 -3.00 -20.39
CA ARG A 318 1.60 -4.13 -21.30
C ARG A 318 1.26 -5.46 -20.67
N SER A 319 1.26 -5.56 -19.34
CA SER A 319 0.57 -6.63 -18.61
C SER A 319 -0.92 -6.65 -18.96
N THR A 320 -1.45 -5.48 -19.33
CA THR A 320 -2.78 -5.19 -19.88
C THR A 320 -2.92 -5.53 -21.40
N LYS A 321 -1.82 -5.82 -22.11
CA LYS A 321 -1.79 -6.05 -23.58
C LYS A 321 -0.91 -7.24 -24.02
N ALA A 322 -0.60 -8.21 -23.15
CA ALA A 322 0.26 -9.32 -23.52
C ALA A 322 -0.30 -10.09 -24.74
N GLU A 323 0.51 -10.21 -25.79
CA GLU A 323 0.18 -10.94 -27.01
C GLU A 323 -0.02 -12.43 -26.73
N ILE A 324 -1.09 -12.95 -27.32
CA ILE A 324 -1.70 -14.25 -27.05
C ILE A 324 -0.86 -15.38 -27.70
N PRO A 325 -0.46 -16.43 -26.96
CA PRO A 325 -0.04 -17.68 -27.58
C PRO A 325 -1.20 -18.27 -28.37
N LYS A 326 -1.00 -18.54 -29.68
CA LYS A 326 -2.01 -19.21 -30.51
C LYS A 326 -2.34 -20.58 -29.91
N PHE A 327 -3.48 -20.69 -29.23
CA PHE A 327 -4.03 -21.98 -28.83
C PHE A 327 -4.62 -22.66 -30.07
N GLU A 328 -3.87 -23.61 -30.64
CA GLU A 328 -4.38 -24.51 -31.66
C GLU A 328 -5.55 -25.33 -31.09
N LYS A 329 -6.66 -25.34 -31.83
CA LYS A 329 -7.84 -26.14 -31.53
C LYS A 329 -7.43 -27.60 -31.47
N ARG A 330 -7.35 -28.20 -30.27
CA ARG A 330 -7.52 -29.65 -30.15
C ARG A 330 -8.96 -29.94 -30.55
N LYS A 331 -9.15 -30.45 -31.78
CA LYS A 331 -10.38 -31.13 -32.18
C LYS A 331 -10.55 -32.30 -31.23
N VAL A 332 -11.60 -32.26 -30.43
CA VAL A 332 -12.13 -33.46 -29.78
C VAL A 332 -12.69 -34.32 -30.91
N ALA A 333 -12.13 -35.51 -31.06
CA ALA A 333 -12.64 -36.60 -31.87
C ALA A 333 -12.90 -37.78 -30.93
#